data_AF-K1GS85-F1
#
_entry.id   AF-K1GS85-F1
#
_cell.length_a   1.000
_cell.length_b   1.000
_cell.length_c   1.000
_cell.angle_alpha   90.00
_cell.angle_beta   90.00
_cell.angle_gamma   90.00
#
_symmetry.space_group_name_H-M   'P 1'
#
loop_
_entity.id
_entity.type
_entity.pdbx_description
1 polymer ?
#
loop_
_entity_poly.entity_id
_entity_poly.type
_entity_poly.pdbx_seq_one_letter_code
_entity_poly.pdbx_strand_id
1 'polypeptide(L)'
;MKRKYFFFSFLLFIFCSFNLLAINFPQKASKVEDFIPKGWKKLIVEKGDLNKDKIDDVVLVIEKNDPKNFKKIEESPRSNPVNFNPRIILVLFKDKNSKYTLVAKNDKNFIVSPGYASEEELETL
;
A
#
# COMPACT_ATOMS: atom_id res chain seq x y z
N MET A 1 -34.26 26.49 -9.11
CA MET A 1 -33.08 26.51 -8.21
C MET A 1 -32.86 25.19 -7.46
N LYS A 2 -33.88 24.61 -6.79
CA LYS A 2 -33.73 23.40 -5.95
C LYS A 2 -33.12 22.16 -6.65
N ARG A 3 -33.44 21.91 -7.93
CA ARG A 3 -32.88 20.77 -8.71
C ARG A 3 -31.37 20.85 -8.95
N LYS A 4 -30.82 22.07 -9.09
CA LYS A 4 -29.37 22.28 -9.27
C LYS A 4 -28.62 22.00 -7.97
N TYR A 5 -29.17 22.40 -6.81
CA TYR A 5 -28.60 22.10 -5.50
C TYR A 5 -28.56 20.60 -5.19
N PHE A 6 -29.62 19.85 -5.54
CA PHE A 6 -29.60 18.38 -5.42
C PHE A 6 -28.53 17.73 -6.29
N PHE A 7 -28.33 18.22 -7.52
CA PHE A 7 -27.28 17.72 -8.40
C PHE A 7 -25.87 18.00 -7.87
N PHE A 8 -25.60 19.22 -7.38
CA PHE A 8 -24.31 19.55 -6.75
C PHE A 8 -24.07 18.79 -5.45
N SER A 9 -25.11 18.58 -4.64
CA SER A 9 -25.04 17.76 -3.43
C SER A 9 -24.72 16.30 -3.75
N PHE A 10 -25.34 15.74 -4.79
CA PHE A 10 -25.05 14.38 -5.26
C PHE A 10 -23.63 14.26 -5.84
N LEU A 11 -23.15 15.26 -6.59
CA LEU A 11 -21.77 15.30 -7.09
C LEU A 11 -20.76 15.34 -5.94
N LEU A 12 -21.03 16.15 -4.90
CA LEU A 12 -20.20 16.24 -3.70
C LEU A 12 -20.21 14.92 -2.92
N PHE A 13 -21.36 14.25 -2.82
CA PHE A 13 -21.47 12.93 -2.20
C PHE A 13 -20.65 11.86 -2.96
N ILE A 14 -20.71 11.85 -4.30
CA ILE A 14 -19.88 10.99 -5.15
C ILE A 14 -18.39 11.27 -4.92
N PHE A 15 -17.98 12.53 -4.93
CA PHE A 15 -16.58 12.90 -4.72
C PHE A 15 -16.07 12.51 -3.32
N CYS A 16 -16.87 12.72 -2.27
CA CYS A 16 -16.53 12.32 -0.91
C CYS A 16 -16.46 10.79 -0.73
N SER A 17 -17.32 10.03 -1.40
CA SER A 17 -17.33 8.56 -1.30
C SER A 17 -16.13 7.91 -1.98
N PHE A 18 -15.60 8.47 -3.07
CA PHE A 18 -14.35 8.00 -3.66
C PHE A 18 -13.14 8.21 -2.73
N ASN A 19 -13.12 9.29 -1.94
CA ASN A 19 -12.03 9.55 -0.98
C ASN A 19 -11.99 8.55 0.19
N LEU A 20 -13.10 7.88 0.52
CA LEU A 20 -13.15 6.86 1.58
C LEU A 20 -12.43 5.55 1.23
N LEU A 21 -12.24 5.27 -0.05
CA LEU A 21 -11.62 4.01 -0.52
C LEU A 21 -10.09 4.09 -0.63
N ALA A 22 -9.51 5.30 -0.61
CA ALA A 22 -8.07 5.48 -0.73
C ALA A 22 -7.35 5.21 0.61
N ILE A 23 -6.22 4.51 0.54
CA ILE A 23 -5.33 4.35 1.71
C ILE A 23 -4.63 5.68 1.93
N ASN A 24 -4.90 6.31 3.08
CA ASN A 24 -4.25 7.54 3.48
C ASN A 24 -3.02 7.22 4.34
N PHE A 25 -1.87 7.73 3.93
CA PHE A 25 -0.62 7.62 4.68
C PHE A 25 -0.31 8.96 5.35
N PRO A 26 0.16 8.99 6.61
CA PRO A 26 0.61 10.22 7.21
C PRO A 26 1.77 10.81 6.38
N GLN A 27 1.80 12.13 6.22
CA GLN A 27 2.93 12.78 5.55
C GLN A 27 4.19 12.77 6.42
N LYS A 28 4.01 12.83 7.75
CA LYS A 28 5.09 12.81 8.73
C LYS A 28 4.70 11.98 9.95
N ALA A 29 5.65 11.27 10.54
CA ALA A 29 5.48 10.59 11.82
C ALA A 29 6.83 10.39 12.53
N SER A 30 6.79 10.13 13.83
CA SER A 30 8.00 9.89 14.63
C SER A 30 8.48 8.44 14.53
N LYS A 31 7.59 7.50 14.19
CA LYS A 31 7.89 6.07 14.09
C LYS A 31 7.56 5.57 12.69
N VAL A 32 8.31 4.58 12.21
CA VAL A 32 8.07 3.95 10.90
C VAL A 32 6.74 3.20 10.92
N GLU A 33 6.40 2.61 12.05
CA GLU A 33 5.17 1.83 12.27
C GLU A 33 3.91 2.69 12.08
N ASP A 34 3.98 4.00 12.33
CA ASP A 34 2.86 4.91 12.17
C ASP A 34 2.44 5.09 10.70
N PHE A 35 3.32 4.72 9.75
CA PHE A 35 3.01 4.71 8.31
C PHE A 35 2.33 3.41 7.86
N ILE A 36 2.22 2.38 8.73
CA ILE A 36 1.59 1.10 8.39
C ILE A 36 0.08 1.22 8.66
N PRO A 37 -0.78 1.18 7.61
CA PRO A 37 -2.22 1.31 7.82
C PRO A 37 -2.79 0.10 8.56
N LYS A 38 -3.92 0.29 9.24
CA LYS A 38 -4.62 -0.81 9.90
C LYS A 38 -4.96 -1.92 8.89
N GLY A 39 -4.74 -3.17 9.29
CA GLY A 39 -4.97 -4.33 8.42
C GLY A 39 -3.86 -4.56 7.39
N TRP A 40 -2.72 -3.89 7.53
CA TRP A 40 -1.49 -4.17 6.80
C TRP A 40 -0.41 -4.67 7.77
N LYS A 41 0.55 -5.42 7.24
CA LYS A 41 1.72 -5.92 7.97
C LYS A 41 3.00 -5.47 7.29
N LYS A 42 4.05 -5.28 8.08
CA LYS A 42 5.41 -5.06 7.59
C LYS A 42 5.92 -6.32 6.89
N LEU A 43 6.51 -6.17 5.71
CA LEU A 43 7.18 -7.25 4.99
C LEU A 43 8.70 -7.04 4.98
N ILE A 44 9.16 -5.86 4.57
CA ILE A 44 10.58 -5.49 4.50
C ILE A 44 10.75 -4.10 5.09
N VAL A 45 11.81 -3.89 5.87
CA VAL A 45 12.27 -2.55 6.29
C VAL A 45 13.77 -2.51 6.15
N GLU A 46 14.24 -1.70 5.21
CA GLU A 46 15.65 -1.45 5.00
C GLU A 46 15.99 -0.01 5.36
N LYS A 47 17.20 0.18 5.86
CA LYS A 47 17.75 1.48 6.26
C LYS A 47 18.95 1.83 5.41
N GLY A 48 19.10 3.11 5.13
CA GLY A 48 20.28 3.65 4.46
C GLY A 48 20.15 5.13 4.18
N ASP A 49 21.25 5.77 3.81
CA ASP A 49 21.29 7.20 3.51
C ASP A 49 20.94 7.45 2.03
N LEU A 50 19.64 7.62 1.73
CA LEU A 50 19.16 7.74 0.35
C LEU A 50 19.39 9.14 -0.20
N ASN A 51 19.40 10.16 0.66
CA ASN A 51 19.51 11.56 0.29
C ASN A 51 20.90 12.17 0.54
N LYS A 52 21.85 11.40 1.07
CA LYS A 52 23.26 11.74 1.35
C LYS A 52 23.44 12.78 2.46
N ASP A 53 22.55 12.81 3.45
CA ASP A 53 22.64 13.71 4.61
C ASP A 53 23.29 13.08 5.85
N LYS A 54 23.76 11.82 5.75
CA LYS A 54 24.34 11.00 6.81
C LYS A 54 23.36 10.57 7.89
N ILE A 55 22.06 10.61 7.61
CA ILE A 55 20.99 10.08 8.46
C ILE A 55 20.37 8.89 7.74
N ASP A 56 20.17 7.78 8.46
CA ASP A 56 19.49 6.63 7.90
C ASP A 56 18.01 6.94 7.62
N ASP A 57 17.67 6.94 6.34
CA ASP A 57 16.32 6.89 5.80
C ASP A 57 15.78 5.45 5.83
N VAL A 58 14.50 5.28 5.48
CA VAL A 58 13.83 3.97 5.49
C VAL A 58 13.11 3.70 4.17
N VAL A 59 13.33 2.51 3.61
CA VAL A 59 12.45 1.91 2.61
C VAL A 59 11.63 0.82 3.29
N LEU A 60 10.30 0.92 3.18
CA LEU A 60 9.35 0.02 3.82
C LEU A 60 8.47 -0.64 2.74
N VAL A 61 8.41 -1.97 2.74
CA VAL A 61 7.39 -2.72 2.00
C VAL A 61 6.36 -3.25 2.98
N ILE A 62 5.10 -2.93 2.76
CA ILE A 62 3.96 -3.47 3.51
C ILE A 62 3.10 -4.35 2.62
N GLU A 63 2.46 -5.35 3.23
CA GLU A 63 1.53 -6.26 2.58
C GLU A 63 0.18 -6.19 3.29
N LYS A 64 -0.92 -6.19 2.54
CA LYS A 64 -2.25 -6.26 3.15
C LYS A 64 -2.36 -7.58 3.91
N ASN A 65 -2.97 -7.56 5.08
CA ASN A 65 -3.18 -8.75 5.90
C ASN A 65 -4.65 -9.18 5.81
N ASP A 66 -5.09 -9.58 4.61
CA ASP A 66 -6.44 -10.07 4.35
C ASP A 66 -6.42 -11.57 4.02
N PRO A 67 -6.97 -12.43 4.91
CA PRO A 67 -7.07 -13.87 4.66
C PRO A 67 -7.80 -14.22 3.37
N LYS A 68 -8.73 -13.36 2.89
CA LYS A 68 -9.50 -13.61 1.66
C LYS A 68 -8.64 -13.56 0.40
N ASN A 69 -7.46 -12.96 0.48
CA ASN A 69 -6.51 -12.90 -0.62
C ASN A 69 -5.54 -14.09 -0.63
N PHE A 70 -5.73 -15.10 0.22
CA PHE A 70 -5.07 -16.39 0.04
C PHE A 70 -5.98 -17.27 -0.82
N LYS A 71 -5.58 -17.51 -2.07
CA LYS A 71 -6.39 -18.23 -3.07
C LYS A 71 -5.64 -19.44 -3.61
N LYS A 72 -6.37 -20.49 -3.97
CA LYS A 72 -5.79 -21.61 -4.73
C LYS A 72 -5.79 -21.24 -6.21
N ILE A 73 -4.67 -21.53 -6.89
CA ILE A 73 -4.53 -21.33 -8.34
C ILE A 73 -5.10 -22.52 -9.10
N GLU A 74 -4.97 -23.73 -8.54
CA GLU A 74 -5.51 -24.96 -9.09
C GLU A 74 -6.64 -25.51 -8.22
N GLU A 75 -7.60 -26.20 -8.85
CA GLU A 75 -8.69 -26.88 -8.14
C GLU A 75 -8.23 -28.13 -7.35
N SER A 76 -6.92 -28.42 -7.35
CA SER A 76 -6.35 -29.55 -6.61
C SER A 76 -6.61 -29.40 -5.11
N PRO A 77 -7.17 -30.42 -4.44
CA PRO A 77 -7.33 -30.40 -2.98
C PRO A 77 -6.01 -30.21 -2.23
N ARG A 78 -4.89 -30.63 -2.84
CA ARG A 78 -3.53 -30.58 -2.28
C ARG A 78 -2.78 -29.27 -2.53
N SER A 79 -3.30 -28.36 -3.37
CA SER A 79 -2.61 -27.09 -3.62
C SER A 79 -2.66 -26.19 -2.38
N ASN A 80 -1.51 -25.72 -1.93
CA ASN A 80 -1.44 -24.73 -0.86
C ASN A 80 -1.99 -23.38 -1.38
N PRO A 81 -2.76 -22.63 -0.57
CA PRO A 81 -3.20 -21.29 -0.94
C PRO A 81 -1.99 -20.38 -1.18
N VAL A 82 -2.02 -19.65 -2.30
CA VAL A 82 -1.01 -18.66 -2.68
C VAL A 82 -1.49 -17.27 -2.25
N ASN A 83 -0.55 -16.41 -1.89
CA ASN A 83 -0.83 -15.08 -1.38
C ASN A 83 -0.98 -14.05 -2.51
N PHE A 84 -2.18 -13.48 -2.63
CA PHE A 84 -2.54 -12.42 -3.56
C PHE A 84 -2.69 -11.05 -2.88
N ASN A 85 -2.29 -10.91 -1.61
CA ASN A 85 -2.41 -9.63 -0.93
C ASN A 85 -1.59 -8.55 -1.65
N PRO A 86 -2.17 -7.35 -1.90
CA PRO A 86 -1.43 -6.26 -2.51
C PRO A 86 -0.29 -5.81 -1.61
N ARG A 87 0.77 -5.32 -2.24
CA ARG A 87 1.96 -4.78 -1.57
C ARG A 87 2.17 -3.33 -1.96
N ILE A 88 2.66 -2.54 -1.01
CA ILE A 88 2.96 -1.13 -1.20
C ILE A 88 4.39 -0.89 -0.74
N ILE A 89 5.16 -0.16 -1.53
CA ILE A 89 6.48 0.35 -1.15
C ILE A 89 6.37 1.82 -0.77
N LEU A 90 7.01 2.19 0.35
CA LEU A 90 7.10 3.54 0.88
C LEU A 90 8.58 3.92 1.03
N VAL A 91 8.91 5.18 0.75
CA VAL A 91 10.23 5.77 1.01
C VAL A 91 10.05 6.90 2.02
N LEU A 92 10.77 6.79 3.13
CA LEU A 92 10.67 7.68 4.28
C LEU A 92 12.02 8.34 4.53
N PHE A 93 12.10 9.66 4.38
CA PHE A 93 13.31 10.40 4.75
C PHE A 93 13.27 10.80 6.21
N LYS A 94 14.39 10.65 6.92
CA LYS A 94 14.49 11.01 8.33
C LYS A 94 15.18 12.36 8.49
N ASP A 95 14.60 13.24 9.30
CA ASP A 95 15.21 14.53 9.62
C ASP A 95 16.05 14.50 10.92
N LYS A 96 16.79 15.59 11.15
CA LYS A 96 17.62 15.78 12.35
C LYS A 96 16.82 15.79 13.67
N ASN A 97 15.50 16.01 13.60
CA ASN A 97 14.61 15.94 14.76
C ASN A 97 14.05 14.53 14.98
N SER A 98 14.61 13.52 14.30
CA SER A 98 14.17 12.13 14.33
C SER A 98 12.73 11.92 13.85
N LYS A 99 12.21 12.80 12.99
CA LYS A 99 10.92 12.61 12.32
C LYS A 99 11.12 12.07 10.92
N TYR A 100 10.25 11.16 10.52
CA TYR A 100 10.19 10.65 9.15
C TYR A 100 9.19 11.47 8.34
N THR A 101 9.50 11.67 7.06
CA THR A 101 8.62 12.25 6.05
C THR A 101 8.43 11.25 4.92
N LEU A 102 7.18 10.96 4.55
CA LEU A 102 6.88 10.17 3.35
C LEU A 102 7.21 10.99 2.11
N VAL A 103 8.24 10.57 1.37
CA VAL A 103 8.72 11.30 0.17
C VAL A 103 8.30 10.61 -1.14
N ALA A 104 8.06 9.30 -1.11
CA ALA A 104 7.54 8.56 -2.25
C ALA A 104 6.74 7.33 -1.80
N LYS A 105 5.78 6.92 -2.61
CA LYS A 105 5.07 5.65 -2.47
C LYS A 105 4.71 5.06 -3.83
N ASN A 106 4.58 3.75 -3.90
CA ASN A 106 3.91 3.08 -5.01
C ASN A 106 2.94 2.02 -4.48
N ASP A 107 1.65 2.25 -4.74
CA ASP A 107 0.51 1.40 -4.42
C ASP A 107 -0.18 0.84 -5.68
N LYS A 108 0.53 0.87 -6.82
CA LYS A 108 0.06 0.43 -8.13
C LYS A 108 0.73 -0.88 -8.56
N ASN A 109 0.84 -1.82 -7.63
CA ASN A 109 1.39 -3.17 -7.85
C ASN A 109 2.83 -3.21 -8.41
N PHE A 110 3.68 -2.21 -8.14
CA PHE A 110 5.10 -2.29 -8.49
C PHE A 110 5.81 -3.47 -7.83
N ILE A 111 5.43 -3.80 -6.59
CA ILE A 111 5.86 -5.03 -5.93
C ILE A 111 4.75 -6.06 -6.08
N VAL A 112 4.97 -7.03 -6.96
CA VAL A 112 4.00 -8.09 -7.24
C VAL A 112 3.97 -9.09 -6.08
N SER A 113 2.78 -9.61 -5.76
CA SER A 113 2.63 -10.69 -4.78
C SER A 113 2.83 -12.06 -5.45
N PRO A 114 3.19 -13.12 -4.71
CA PRO A 114 3.50 -14.40 -5.31
C PRO A 114 2.39 -14.95 -6.20
N GLY A 115 1.13 -14.73 -5.83
CA GLY A 115 -0.01 -15.19 -6.61
C GLY A 115 -0.12 -14.55 -7.99
N TYR A 116 0.01 -13.22 -8.07
CA TYR A 116 -0.04 -12.52 -9.36
C TYR A 116 1.19 -12.84 -10.22
N ALA A 117 2.37 -13.03 -9.61
CA ALA A 117 3.57 -13.42 -10.34
C ALA A 117 3.42 -14.81 -10.99
N SER A 118 2.79 -15.77 -10.30
CA SER A 118 2.51 -17.09 -10.88
C SER A 118 1.43 -17.07 -11.96
N GLU A 119 0.41 -16.21 -11.86
CA GLU A 119 -0.60 -16.05 -12.92
C GLU A 119 0.02 -15.48 -14.20
N GLU A 120 0.88 -14.46 -14.07
CA GLU A 120 1.59 -13.86 -15.20
C GLU A 120 2.50 -14.87 -15.92
N GLU A 121 3.23 -15.71 -15.16
CA GLU A 121 4.05 -16.78 -15.75
C GLU A 121 3.21 -17.77 -16.57
N LEU A 122 2.03 -18.18 -16.06
CA LEU A 122 1.11 -19.08 -16.76
C LEU A 122 0.51 -18.46 -18.03
N GLU A 123 0.23 -17.16 -18.04
CA GLU A 123 -0.29 -16.47 -19.24
C GLU A 123 0.77 -16.32 -20.34
N THR A 124 2.05 -16.42 -20.01
CA THR A 124 3.16 -16.31 -20.98
C THR A 124 3.59 -17.64 -21.61
N LEU A 125 3.01 -18.77 -21.17
CA LEU A 125 3.24 -20.13 -21.70
C LEU A 125 2.27 -20.47 -22.84
#